data_AF-A0A7L3JLA8-F1
#
_entry.id   AF-A0A7L3JLA8-F1
#
_cell.length_a   1.000
_cell.length_b   1.000
_cell.length_c   1.000
_cell.angle_alpha   90.00
_cell.angle_beta   90.00
_cell.angle_gamma   90.00
#
_symmetry.space_group_name_H-M   'P 1'
#
loop_
_entity.id
_entity.type
_entity.pdbx_description
1 polymer ?
#
loop_
_entity_poly.entity_id
_entity_poly.type
_entity_poly.pdbx_seq_one_letter_code
_entity_poly.pdbx_strand_id
1 'polypeptide(L)'
;YLRPETAQGIFLNFKRLLEFNQGKLPFAAAQIGNSFRNEISPRSGLIRVREFTMAEIEHFVDPSEKNHPKFPNVADLNILLYSSKAQVSGQSAHVMRLGDAVQQGVINNSVLGYFIGRIYLFLTKVGVSPEKLRFRQHMENEMAHYACDCWDAESKTSYGWIEIVGCADRSCYDLSCHARATKVPLIAEKPLKEPITVNIVQFEANKGAIGKAYKKDAKVVMEYLSMCDDCYITEMEQLLNEKGEFTVETEGKTFKITKDMVTVKRFQKTLHVEEIIPNVIEPSFGIGRIMYTVFEHTFHIREGDEQRTFFSFPAVVAPFKCSVLPLSQNQEFMPFVKELSEALTRNGISHKVDDSSGSIGRRYARTDEIGVAFGITIDFDTVNRTPHTATLRDRDSMRQIRAEISELPAIIRDLANGYLTWADVEAKYPQFEGQETGKKDTIEE
;
A
#
# COMPACT_ATOMS: atom_id res chain seq x y z
N TYR A 1 19.68 9.17 11.35
CA TYR A 1 19.51 9.42 9.90
C TYR A 1 18.06 9.77 9.62
N LEU A 2 17.80 10.50 8.53
CA LEU A 2 16.44 10.50 7.97
C LEU A 2 16.12 9.08 7.48
N ARG A 3 14.90 8.62 7.70
CA ARG A 3 14.51 7.24 7.37
C ARG A 3 14.45 7.04 5.84
N PRO A 4 15.04 5.96 5.29
CA PRO A 4 14.98 5.67 3.86
C PRO A 4 13.69 4.94 3.42
N GLU A 5 12.91 4.49 4.40
CA GLU A 5 11.63 3.77 4.30
C GLU A 5 10.80 4.02 5.56
N THR A 6 9.53 3.63 5.55
CA THR A 6 8.58 3.79 6.65
C THR A 6 8.40 2.51 7.50
N ALA A 7 8.73 1.34 6.96
CA ALA A 7 8.61 0.00 7.55
C ALA A 7 9.25 -0.15 8.95
N GLN A 8 10.47 0.37 9.15
CA GLN A 8 11.21 0.22 10.41
C GLN A 8 10.45 0.75 11.65
N GLY A 9 9.64 1.80 11.48
CA GLY A 9 8.80 2.31 12.55
C GLY A 9 7.73 1.30 13.01
N ILE A 10 7.23 0.49 12.08
CA ILE A 10 6.25 -0.56 12.34
C ILE A 10 6.92 -1.72 13.09
N PHE A 11 8.08 -2.21 12.62
CA PHE A 11 8.81 -3.30 13.26
C PHE A 11 9.20 -2.99 14.71
N LEU A 12 9.70 -1.78 14.99
CA LEU A 12 10.06 -1.36 16.35
C LEU A 12 8.86 -1.31 17.30
N ASN A 13 7.65 -1.14 16.78
CA ASN A 13 6.41 -1.10 17.55
C ASN A 13 5.65 -2.44 17.53
N PHE A 14 6.23 -3.51 16.97
CA PHE A 14 5.58 -4.81 16.77
C PHE A 14 4.85 -5.32 18.02
N LYS A 15 5.50 -5.31 19.20
CA LYS A 15 4.87 -5.80 20.44
C LYS A 15 3.58 -5.06 20.80
N ARG A 16 3.56 -3.73 20.63
CA ARG A 16 2.38 -2.90 20.92
C ARG A 16 1.27 -3.12 19.90
N LEU A 17 1.64 -3.30 18.64
CA LEU A 17 0.70 -3.60 17.56
C LEU A 17 0.07 -4.99 17.72
N LEU A 18 0.89 -5.98 18.09
CA LEU A 18 0.44 -7.33 18.39
C LEU A 18 -0.48 -7.34 19.63
N GLU A 19 -0.12 -6.63 20.69
CA GLU A 19 -0.96 -6.45 21.89
C GLU A 19 -2.31 -5.81 21.54
N PHE A 20 -2.31 -4.79 20.69
CA PHE A 20 -3.54 -4.17 20.20
C PHE A 20 -4.45 -5.17 19.46
N ASN A 21 -3.85 -6.11 18.72
CA ASN A 21 -4.56 -7.23 18.10
C ASN A 21 -4.74 -8.45 19.02
N GLN A 22 -4.69 -8.24 20.34
CA GLN A 22 -4.90 -9.27 21.37
C GLN A 22 -3.97 -10.49 21.23
N GLY A 23 -2.74 -10.28 20.78
CA GLY A 23 -1.74 -11.35 20.62
C GLY A 23 -1.94 -12.23 19.40
N LYS A 24 -2.92 -11.96 18.53
CA LYS A 24 -3.30 -12.87 17.44
C LYS A 24 -2.63 -12.50 16.10
N LEU A 25 -2.29 -13.53 15.34
CA LEU A 25 -1.95 -13.45 13.92
C LEU A 25 -3.13 -13.98 13.06
N PRO A 26 -3.23 -13.56 11.79
CA PRO A 26 -2.47 -12.47 11.17
C PRO A 26 -2.99 -11.08 11.58
N PHE A 27 -2.15 -10.06 11.43
CA PHE A 27 -2.56 -8.66 11.47
C PHE A 27 -1.71 -7.81 10.52
N ALA A 28 -2.18 -6.61 10.18
CA ALA A 28 -1.42 -5.68 9.37
C ALA A 28 -1.29 -4.33 10.08
N ALA A 29 -0.15 -3.69 9.90
CA ALA A 29 0.07 -2.29 10.24
C ALA A 29 0.50 -1.53 8.99
N ALA A 30 0.18 -0.24 8.93
CA ALA A 30 0.52 0.58 7.78
C ALA A 30 1.02 1.95 8.21
N GLN A 31 1.88 2.54 7.39
CA GLN A 31 2.38 3.89 7.61
C GLN A 31 2.42 4.65 6.29
N ILE A 32 1.92 5.89 6.32
CA ILE A 32 2.01 6.83 5.19
C ILE A 32 2.89 7.98 5.65
N GLY A 33 3.95 8.26 4.91
CA GLY A 33 4.81 9.39 5.22
C GLY A 33 6.03 9.48 4.32
N ASN A 34 6.83 10.52 4.55
CA ASN A 34 7.99 10.77 3.72
C ASN A 34 9.16 9.86 4.10
N SER A 35 9.92 9.49 3.07
CA SER A 35 11.17 8.74 3.11
C SER A 35 12.23 9.50 2.32
N PHE A 36 13.49 9.32 2.71
CA PHE A 36 14.61 10.12 2.22
C PHE A 36 15.73 9.23 1.70
N ARG A 37 16.10 9.40 0.42
CA ARG A 37 17.21 8.68 -0.21
C ARG A 37 18.18 9.70 -0.78
N ASN A 38 19.43 9.67 -0.33
CA ASN A 38 20.45 10.60 -0.83
C ASN A 38 20.98 10.16 -2.21
N GLU A 39 20.09 10.20 -3.21
CA GLU A 39 20.40 9.83 -4.59
C GLU A 39 21.54 10.66 -5.14
N ILE A 40 22.54 9.98 -5.72
CA ILE A 40 23.78 10.57 -6.22
C ILE A 40 23.48 11.61 -7.31
N SER A 41 22.66 11.22 -8.30
CA SER A 41 22.23 12.08 -9.40
C SER A 41 20.73 11.84 -9.67
N PRO A 42 19.82 12.57 -9.00
CA PRO A 42 18.39 12.48 -9.28
C PRO A 42 18.10 12.95 -10.72
N ARG A 43 17.37 12.14 -11.48
CA ARG A 43 16.98 12.36 -12.88
C ARG A 43 15.56 11.81 -13.07
N SER A 44 14.92 12.09 -14.21
CA SER A 44 13.60 11.54 -14.57
C SER A 44 12.43 12.07 -13.70
N GLY A 45 12.47 13.35 -13.36
CA GLY A 45 11.35 14.03 -12.68
C GLY A 45 10.97 13.37 -11.35
N LEU A 46 9.69 12.99 -11.20
CA LEU A 46 9.16 12.35 -9.99
C LEU A 46 9.58 10.88 -9.82
N ILE A 47 10.22 10.26 -10.82
CA ILE A 47 10.57 8.83 -10.77
C ILE A 47 11.73 8.57 -9.79
N ARG A 48 12.70 9.50 -9.70
CA ARG A 48 13.88 9.37 -8.84
C ARG A 48 14.21 10.68 -8.13
N VAL A 49 13.63 10.83 -6.94
CA VAL A 49 13.73 12.03 -6.09
C VAL A 49 14.42 11.71 -4.76
N ARG A 50 14.84 12.74 -4.02
CA ARG A 50 15.53 12.59 -2.72
C ARG A 50 14.59 12.51 -1.52
N GLU A 51 13.39 13.03 -1.66
CA GLU A 51 12.30 12.95 -0.69
C GLU A 51 11.03 12.56 -1.44
N PHE A 52 10.31 11.56 -0.93
CA PHE A 52 9.05 11.11 -1.51
C PHE A 52 8.16 10.49 -0.45
N THR A 53 6.86 10.60 -0.65
CA THR A 53 5.86 9.93 0.19
C THR A 53 5.72 8.48 -0.20
N MET A 54 5.81 7.60 0.80
CA MET A 54 5.52 6.18 0.69
C MET A 54 4.27 5.86 1.47
N ALA A 55 3.54 4.86 1.02
CA ALA A 55 2.59 4.13 1.86
C ALA A 55 3.07 2.69 1.94
N GLU A 56 3.37 2.19 3.13
CA GLU A 56 3.85 0.82 3.32
C GLU A 56 2.91 0.08 4.27
N ILE A 57 2.76 -1.22 4.03
CA ILE A 57 1.94 -2.11 4.83
C ILE A 57 2.82 -3.28 5.25
N GLU A 58 2.92 -3.56 6.54
CA GLU A 58 3.51 -4.80 7.06
C GLU A 58 2.39 -5.75 7.47
N HIS A 59 2.19 -6.81 6.68
CA HIS A 59 1.23 -7.86 7.01
C HIS A 59 1.94 -9.04 7.67
N PHE A 60 1.81 -9.11 9.00
CA PHE A 60 2.36 -10.18 9.84
C PHE A 60 1.45 -11.40 9.79
N VAL A 61 2.01 -12.54 9.37
CA VAL A 61 1.30 -13.80 9.21
C VAL A 61 2.09 -14.95 9.81
N ASP A 62 1.38 -15.96 10.31
CA ASP A 62 1.98 -17.22 10.75
C ASP A 62 2.62 -17.90 9.52
N PRO A 63 3.93 -18.24 9.56
CA PRO A 63 4.62 -18.93 8.47
C PRO A 63 3.95 -20.23 8.02
N SER A 64 3.26 -20.92 8.93
CA SER A 64 2.55 -22.18 8.66
C SER A 64 1.16 -21.98 8.04
N GLU A 65 0.60 -20.76 8.12
CA GLU A 65 -0.75 -20.43 7.66
C GLU A 65 -0.72 -19.28 6.62
N LYS A 66 0.13 -19.40 5.59
CA LYS A 66 0.15 -18.47 4.43
C LYS A 66 -1.05 -18.67 3.50
N ASN A 67 -2.28 -18.59 4.03
CA ASN A 67 -3.51 -18.57 3.26
C ASN A 67 -4.33 -17.33 3.61
N HIS A 68 -4.74 -16.55 2.60
CA HIS A 68 -5.57 -15.38 2.83
C HIS A 68 -7.07 -15.69 2.63
N PRO A 69 -7.92 -15.53 3.67
CA PRO A 69 -9.33 -15.92 3.61
C PRO A 69 -10.14 -15.11 2.57
N LYS A 70 -9.65 -13.93 2.18
CA LYS A 70 -10.29 -13.07 1.16
C LYS A 70 -9.66 -13.18 -0.22
N PHE A 71 -8.74 -14.11 -0.45
CA PHE A 71 -8.20 -14.36 -1.79
C PHE A 71 -9.28 -14.64 -2.86
N PRO A 72 -10.39 -15.35 -2.56
CA PRO A 72 -11.46 -15.55 -3.54
C PRO A 72 -12.01 -14.25 -4.16
N ASN A 73 -11.95 -13.13 -3.43
CA ASN A 73 -12.46 -11.84 -3.91
C ASN A 73 -11.64 -11.25 -5.08
N VAL A 74 -10.45 -11.77 -5.33
CA VAL A 74 -9.54 -11.29 -6.39
C VAL A 74 -9.07 -12.40 -7.33
N ALA A 75 -9.42 -13.66 -7.06
CA ALA A 75 -8.94 -14.81 -7.80
C ALA A 75 -9.31 -14.78 -9.30
N ASP A 76 -10.42 -14.12 -9.66
CA ASP A 76 -10.91 -14.01 -11.04
C ASP A 76 -10.26 -12.89 -11.86
N LEU A 77 -9.36 -12.09 -11.26
CA LEU A 77 -8.66 -11.04 -11.99
C LEU A 77 -7.69 -11.62 -13.01
N ASN A 78 -7.75 -11.11 -14.24
CA ASN A 78 -6.79 -11.40 -15.30
C ASN A 78 -5.68 -10.34 -15.26
N ILE A 79 -4.49 -10.74 -14.84
CA ILE A 79 -3.36 -9.83 -14.59
C ILE A 79 -2.17 -10.23 -15.47
N LEU A 80 -1.47 -9.23 -16.01
CA LEU A 80 -0.24 -9.45 -16.77
C LEU A 80 0.91 -9.77 -15.79
N LEU A 81 1.34 -11.02 -15.75
CA LEU A 81 2.41 -11.52 -14.87
C LEU A 81 3.70 -11.75 -15.66
N TYR A 82 4.82 -11.36 -15.06
CA TYR A 82 6.16 -11.53 -15.60
C TYR A 82 7.06 -12.29 -14.61
N SER A 83 6.90 -13.61 -14.58
CA SER A 83 7.63 -14.50 -13.67
C SER A 83 9.14 -14.48 -13.88
N SER A 84 9.91 -14.92 -12.89
CA SER A 84 11.36 -15.07 -12.98
C SER A 84 11.76 -16.06 -14.08
N LYS A 85 11.01 -17.16 -14.22
CA LYS A 85 11.20 -18.16 -15.29
C LYS A 85 11.02 -17.55 -16.68
N ALA A 86 10.00 -16.70 -16.88
CA ALA A 86 9.79 -16.01 -18.14
C ALA A 86 10.93 -15.04 -18.46
N GLN A 87 11.42 -14.29 -17.45
CA GLN A 87 12.57 -13.38 -17.59
C GLN A 87 13.84 -14.13 -18.05
N VAL A 88 14.18 -15.23 -17.37
CA VAL A 88 15.40 -16.01 -17.68
C VAL A 88 15.33 -16.69 -19.05
N SER A 89 14.13 -17.11 -19.47
CA SER A 89 13.91 -17.74 -20.79
C SER A 89 13.71 -16.74 -21.94
N GLY A 90 13.75 -15.43 -21.67
CA GLY A 90 13.51 -14.39 -22.68
C GLY A 90 12.08 -14.33 -23.19
N GLN A 91 11.12 -14.92 -22.47
CA GLN A 91 9.70 -14.87 -22.81
C GLN A 91 9.09 -13.54 -22.37
N SER A 92 7.95 -13.18 -22.96
CA SER A 92 7.21 -11.98 -22.55
C SER A 92 6.34 -12.26 -21.31
N ALA A 93 5.93 -11.17 -20.64
CA ALA A 93 4.85 -11.23 -19.66
C ALA A 93 3.57 -11.79 -20.31
N HIS A 94 2.78 -12.55 -19.56
CA HIS A 94 1.55 -13.16 -20.05
C HIS A 94 0.40 -12.92 -19.08
N VAL A 95 -0.80 -12.80 -19.64
CA VAL A 95 -2.02 -12.62 -18.84
C VAL A 95 -2.39 -13.96 -18.21
N MET A 96 -2.60 -13.96 -16.90
CA MET A 96 -3.08 -15.12 -16.16
C MET A 96 -4.23 -14.71 -15.25
N ARG A 97 -5.19 -15.63 -15.07
CA ARG A 97 -6.13 -15.54 -13.96
C ARG A 97 -5.36 -15.72 -12.65
N LEU A 98 -5.58 -14.83 -11.70
CA LEU A 98 -4.80 -14.76 -10.46
C LEU A 98 -4.96 -16.04 -9.61
N GLY A 99 -6.14 -16.65 -9.59
CA GLY A 99 -6.40 -17.95 -8.98
C GLY A 99 -5.54 -19.07 -9.58
N ASP A 100 -5.47 -19.12 -10.91
CA ASP A 100 -4.69 -20.13 -11.64
C ASP A 100 -3.18 -19.93 -11.41
N ALA A 101 -2.72 -18.68 -11.32
CA ALA A 101 -1.31 -18.36 -11.02
C ALA A 101 -0.87 -18.87 -9.64
N VAL A 102 -1.74 -18.79 -8.62
CA VAL A 102 -1.47 -19.36 -7.30
C VAL A 102 -1.56 -20.89 -7.33
N GLN A 103 -2.58 -21.45 -8.00
CA GLN A 103 -2.76 -22.90 -8.10
C GLN A 103 -1.59 -23.60 -8.81
N GLN A 104 -1.02 -22.97 -9.84
CA GLN A 104 0.12 -23.47 -10.60
C GLN A 104 1.47 -23.18 -9.92
N GLY A 105 1.48 -22.49 -8.78
CA GLY A 105 2.70 -22.13 -8.05
C GLY A 105 3.56 -21.08 -8.76
N VAL A 106 2.97 -20.30 -9.68
CA VAL A 106 3.64 -19.11 -10.26
C VAL A 106 3.77 -18.05 -9.16
N ILE A 107 2.69 -17.81 -8.42
CA ILE A 107 2.68 -17.00 -7.20
C ILE A 107 2.69 -17.96 -6.01
N ASN A 108 3.63 -17.75 -5.08
CA ASN A 108 3.93 -18.71 -4.01
C ASN A 108 2.71 -19.11 -3.15
N ASN A 109 1.88 -18.15 -2.75
CA ASN A 109 0.76 -18.38 -1.84
C ASN A 109 -0.38 -17.37 -2.02
N SER A 110 -1.53 -17.65 -1.42
CA SER A 110 -2.73 -16.82 -1.59
C SER A 110 -2.70 -15.50 -0.81
N VAL A 111 -1.78 -15.33 0.16
CA VAL A 111 -1.54 -14.02 0.79
C VAL A 111 -0.89 -13.07 -0.20
N LEU A 112 0.19 -13.50 -0.85
CA LEU A 112 0.85 -12.73 -1.89
C LEU A 112 -0.08 -12.47 -3.08
N GLY A 113 -0.81 -13.51 -3.51
CA GLY A 113 -1.85 -13.38 -4.53
C GLY A 113 -2.92 -12.36 -4.16
N TYR A 114 -3.41 -12.37 -2.92
CA TYR A 114 -4.40 -11.40 -2.45
C TYR A 114 -3.88 -9.96 -2.54
N PHE A 115 -2.66 -9.71 -2.08
CA PHE A 115 -2.06 -8.38 -2.16
C PHE A 115 -1.83 -7.94 -3.61
N ILE A 116 -1.32 -8.80 -4.49
CA ILE A 116 -1.20 -8.52 -5.93
C ILE A 116 -2.55 -8.10 -6.52
N GLY A 117 -3.61 -8.86 -6.25
CA GLY A 117 -4.96 -8.54 -6.74
C GLY A 117 -5.49 -7.21 -6.20
N ARG A 118 -5.25 -6.91 -4.91
CA ARG A 118 -5.66 -5.63 -4.31
C ARG A 118 -4.84 -4.44 -4.82
N ILE A 119 -3.54 -4.63 -5.05
CA ILE A 119 -2.67 -3.62 -5.67
C ILE A 119 -3.16 -3.33 -7.09
N TYR A 120 -3.47 -4.36 -7.90
CA TYR A 120 -4.02 -4.19 -9.24
C TYR A 120 -5.32 -3.37 -9.21
N LEU A 121 -6.27 -3.74 -8.34
CA LEU A 121 -7.55 -3.01 -8.20
C LEU A 121 -7.34 -1.57 -7.74
N PHE A 122 -6.37 -1.32 -6.86
CA PHE A 122 -6.04 0.03 -6.41
C PHE A 122 -5.46 0.87 -7.55
N LEU A 123 -4.43 0.37 -8.24
CA LEU A 123 -3.74 1.09 -9.31
C LEU A 123 -4.70 1.42 -10.47
N THR A 124 -5.53 0.46 -10.87
CA THR A 124 -6.54 0.67 -11.91
C THR A 124 -7.62 1.67 -11.46
N LYS A 125 -8.07 1.60 -10.20
CA LYS A 125 -9.04 2.55 -9.65
C LYS A 125 -8.53 4.00 -9.64
N VAL A 126 -7.23 4.22 -9.43
CA VAL A 126 -6.64 5.58 -9.44
C VAL A 126 -6.29 6.09 -10.84
N GLY A 127 -6.45 5.27 -11.88
CA GLY A 127 -6.27 5.68 -13.28
C GLY A 127 -5.06 5.09 -13.99
N VAL A 128 -4.38 4.11 -13.40
CA VAL A 128 -3.34 3.36 -14.12
C VAL A 128 -3.99 2.42 -15.12
N SER A 129 -3.75 2.68 -16.40
CA SER A 129 -4.20 1.83 -17.51
C SER A 129 -3.75 0.35 -17.34
N PRO A 130 -4.68 -0.63 -17.35
CA PRO A 130 -4.38 -2.05 -17.18
C PRO A 130 -3.41 -2.63 -18.22
N GLU A 131 -3.50 -2.18 -19.47
CA GLU A 131 -2.67 -2.64 -20.59
C GLU A 131 -1.20 -2.15 -20.49
N LYS A 132 -0.96 -1.14 -19.65
CA LYS A 132 0.37 -0.62 -19.32
C LYS A 132 0.80 -1.01 -17.90
N LEU A 133 0.14 -1.98 -17.26
CA LEU A 133 0.44 -2.45 -15.92
C LEU A 133 0.82 -3.93 -15.96
N ARG A 134 1.92 -4.31 -15.30
CA ARG A 134 2.31 -5.72 -15.10
C ARG A 134 2.82 -5.94 -13.68
N PHE A 135 2.90 -7.21 -13.27
CA PHE A 135 3.59 -7.60 -12.05
C PHE A 135 4.81 -8.44 -12.42
N ARG A 136 6.01 -7.97 -12.08
CA ARG A 136 7.28 -8.64 -12.35
C ARG A 136 7.81 -9.30 -11.09
N GLN A 137 8.10 -10.59 -11.17
CA GLN A 137 8.73 -11.32 -10.08
C GLN A 137 10.22 -10.99 -10.00
N HIS A 138 10.78 -10.87 -8.81
CA HIS A 138 12.24 -10.76 -8.65
C HIS A 138 12.93 -12.06 -9.09
N MET A 139 14.10 -11.92 -9.70
CA MET A 139 14.98 -13.06 -9.98
C MET A 139 15.81 -13.43 -8.73
N GLU A 140 16.34 -14.64 -8.67
CA GLU A 140 17.13 -15.13 -7.52
C GLU A 140 18.32 -14.23 -7.16
N ASN A 141 18.94 -13.58 -8.16
CA ASN A 141 20.05 -12.65 -7.99
C ASN A 141 19.63 -11.22 -7.59
N GLU A 142 18.35 -10.88 -7.69
CA GLU A 142 17.77 -9.59 -7.30
C GLU A 142 17.07 -9.67 -5.95
N MET A 143 16.59 -10.86 -5.58
CA MET A 143 15.97 -11.10 -4.28
C MET A 143 16.93 -10.73 -3.16
N ALA A 144 16.42 -9.97 -2.18
CA ALA A 144 17.13 -9.82 -0.93
C ALA A 144 17.36 -11.22 -0.33
N HIS A 145 18.54 -11.45 0.26
CA HIS A 145 18.95 -12.75 0.82
C HIS A 145 17.99 -13.37 1.84
N TYR A 146 16.97 -12.63 2.28
CA TYR A 146 15.96 -13.03 3.24
C TYR A 146 14.52 -13.07 2.67
N ALA A 147 14.31 -12.64 1.43
CA ALA A 147 12.98 -12.65 0.82
C ALA A 147 12.65 -14.06 0.30
N CYS A 148 11.41 -14.51 0.46
CA CYS A 148 10.95 -15.80 -0.04
C CYS A 148 10.38 -15.71 -1.46
N ASP A 149 9.71 -14.61 -1.79
CA ASP A 149 9.16 -14.27 -3.10
C ASP A 149 8.94 -12.75 -3.12
N CYS A 150 9.00 -12.12 -4.30
CA CYS A 150 8.76 -10.68 -4.41
C CYS A 150 8.22 -10.35 -5.80
N TRP A 151 7.15 -9.55 -5.84
CA TRP A 151 6.50 -9.11 -7.07
C TRP A 151 6.36 -7.60 -7.09
N ASP A 152 6.92 -6.96 -8.10
CA ASP A 152 6.82 -5.53 -8.32
C ASP A 152 5.68 -5.24 -9.29
N ALA A 153 4.75 -4.37 -8.91
CA ALA A 153 3.85 -3.73 -9.87
C ALA A 153 4.65 -2.69 -10.67
N GLU A 154 4.75 -2.91 -11.97
CA GLU A 154 5.44 -2.02 -12.89
C GLU A 154 4.46 -1.38 -13.88
N SER A 155 4.63 -0.09 -14.13
CA SER A 155 3.88 0.63 -15.16
C SER A 155 4.75 1.03 -16.34
N LYS A 156 4.22 0.90 -17.56
CA LYS A 156 4.89 1.30 -18.79
C LYS A 156 4.66 2.79 -19.07
N THR A 157 5.71 3.57 -18.89
CA THR A 157 5.76 5.03 -19.10
C THR A 157 6.64 5.39 -20.30
N SER A 158 6.78 6.68 -20.58
CA SER A 158 7.76 7.23 -21.53
C SER A 158 9.21 6.89 -21.15
N TYR A 159 9.47 6.60 -19.88
CA TYR A 159 10.76 6.14 -19.36
C TYR A 159 10.92 4.60 -19.38
N GLY A 160 9.97 3.88 -19.98
CA GLY A 160 9.92 2.41 -19.98
C GLY A 160 9.13 1.85 -18.80
N TRP A 161 9.40 0.58 -18.47
CA TRP A 161 8.80 -0.07 -17.30
C TRP A 161 9.47 0.43 -16.03
N ILE A 162 8.67 1.02 -15.13
CA ILE A 162 9.13 1.48 -13.83
C ILE A 162 8.34 0.80 -12.73
N GLU A 163 9.04 0.39 -11.67
CA GLU A 163 8.43 -0.12 -10.44
C GLU A 163 7.70 1.02 -9.71
N ILE A 164 6.41 0.80 -9.41
CA ILE A 164 5.57 1.76 -8.69
C ILE A 164 5.03 1.21 -7.35
N VAL A 165 4.99 -0.11 -7.20
CA VAL A 165 4.70 -0.80 -5.93
C VAL A 165 5.57 -2.05 -5.83
N GLY A 166 6.37 -2.18 -4.77
CA GLY A 166 7.02 -3.45 -4.42
C GLY A 166 6.09 -4.30 -3.55
N CYS A 167 6.04 -5.60 -3.76
CA CYS A 167 5.29 -6.53 -2.89
C CYS A 167 6.18 -7.70 -2.49
N ALA A 168 6.88 -7.55 -1.37
CA ALA A 168 7.90 -8.49 -0.90
C ALA A 168 7.36 -9.44 0.18
N ASP A 169 7.78 -10.70 0.16
CA ASP A 169 7.67 -11.64 1.28
C ASP A 169 9.02 -11.64 2.01
N ARG A 170 9.18 -10.77 3.02
CA ARG A 170 10.46 -10.52 3.70
C ARG A 170 10.78 -11.55 4.80
N SER A 171 9.99 -12.62 4.88
CA SER A 171 10.03 -13.62 5.94
C SER A 171 10.07 -12.97 7.33
N CYS A 172 11.02 -13.33 8.18
CA CYS A 172 11.15 -12.88 9.57
C CYS A 172 12.40 -12.03 9.82
N TYR A 173 13.05 -11.51 8.77
CA TYR A 173 14.37 -10.89 8.86
C TYR A 173 14.43 -9.70 9.81
N ASP A 174 13.58 -8.69 9.60
CA ASP A 174 13.61 -7.45 10.37
C ASP A 174 13.35 -7.68 11.86
N LEU A 175 12.31 -8.47 12.18
CA LEU A 175 12.01 -8.85 13.57
C LEU A 175 13.18 -9.60 14.22
N SER A 176 13.79 -10.54 13.50
CA SER A 176 14.94 -11.31 14.00
C SER A 176 16.19 -10.46 14.21
N CYS A 177 16.46 -9.52 13.31
CA CYS A 177 17.58 -8.59 13.42
C CYS A 177 17.40 -7.64 14.61
N HIS A 178 16.23 -7.01 14.76
CA HIS A 178 15.94 -6.13 15.89
C HIS A 178 15.92 -6.90 17.21
N ALA A 179 15.35 -8.11 17.25
CA ALA A 179 15.32 -8.93 18.45
C ALA A 179 16.74 -9.31 18.91
N ARG A 180 17.62 -9.73 17.99
CA ARG A 180 19.03 -10.03 18.28
C ARG A 180 19.80 -8.80 18.76
N ALA A 181 19.64 -7.66 18.09
CA ALA A 181 20.36 -6.43 18.43
C ALA A 181 19.94 -5.84 19.78
N THR A 182 18.63 -5.85 20.08
CA THR A 182 18.08 -5.23 21.30
C THR A 182 17.98 -6.19 22.48
N LYS A 183 18.14 -7.50 22.23
CA LYS A 183 17.86 -8.58 23.20
C LYS A 183 16.40 -8.56 23.71
N VAL A 184 15.47 -8.01 22.92
CA VAL A 184 14.03 -8.00 23.21
C VAL A 184 13.34 -8.96 22.25
N PRO A 185 12.64 -10.00 22.73
CA PRO A 185 11.95 -10.94 21.85
C PRO A 185 10.79 -10.24 21.11
N LEU A 186 10.78 -10.38 19.78
CA LEU A 186 9.75 -9.89 18.87
C LEU A 186 9.04 -11.08 18.23
N ILE A 187 8.24 -11.76 19.02
CA ILE A 187 7.54 -13.01 18.69
C ILE A 187 6.04 -12.88 18.97
N ALA A 188 5.25 -13.70 18.30
CA ALA A 188 3.87 -13.98 18.67
C ALA A 188 3.78 -15.33 19.40
N GLU A 189 2.72 -15.54 20.15
CA GLU A 189 2.44 -16.81 20.81
C GLU A 189 1.13 -17.38 20.26
N LYS A 190 1.12 -18.68 19.96
CA LYS A 190 -0.08 -19.39 19.52
C LYS A 190 -0.37 -20.54 20.47
N PRO A 191 -1.60 -20.68 20.99
CA PRO A 191 -1.96 -21.84 21.79
C PRO A 191 -1.83 -23.14 20.99
N LEU A 192 -1.16 -24.13 21.57
CA LEU A 192 -1.11 -25.46 20.99
C LEU A 192 -2.49 -26.13 21.15
N LYS A 193 -2.91 -26.89 20.13
CA LYS A 193 -4.16 -27.67 20.20
C LYS A 193 -4.14 -28.66 21.36
N GLU A 194 -2.99 -29.28 21.57
CA GLU A 194 -2.72 -30.18 22.69
C GLU A 194 -1.36 -29.84 23.30
N PRO A 195 -1.22 -29.78 24.65
CA PRO A 195 0.05 -29.46 25.28
C PRO A 195 1.11 -30.52 24.96
N ILE A 196 2.28 -30.07 24.51
CA ILE A 196 3.41 -30.96 24.16
C ILE A 196 4.36 -31.03 25.35
N THR A 197 4.68 -32.23 25.80
CA THR A 197 5.71 -32.42 26.84
C THR A 197 7.05 -32.69 26.18
N VAL A 198 8.00 -31.79 26.39
CA VAL A 198 9.38 -31.93 25.91
C VAL A 198 10.33 -32.24 27.08
N ASN A 199 11.27 -33.15 26.85
CA ASN A 199 12.37 -33.38 27.77
C ASN A 199 13.43 -32.30 27.51
N ILE A 200 13.73 -31.47 28.50
CA ILE A 200 14.76 -30.43 28.39
C ILE A 200 15.97 -30.86 29.20
N VAL A 201 17.15 -30.77 28.59
CA VAL A 201 18.45 -30.91 29.25
C VAL A 201 19.14 -29.55 29.21
N GLN A 202 19.43 -28.96 30.36
CA GLN A 202 20.11 -27.66 30.40
C GLN A 202 21.13 -27.59 31.53
N PHE A 203 22.13 -26.74 31.36
CA PHE A 203 23.02 -26.34 32.44
C PHE A 203 22.28 -25.40 33.42
N GLU A 204 22.36 -25.71 34.70
CA GLU A 204 21.94 -24.86 35.81
C GLU A 204 23.19 -24.23 36.43
N ALA A 205 23.48 -23.00 36.01
CA ALA A 205 24.69 -22.29 36.38
C ALA A 205 24.59 -21.64 37.78
N ASN A 206 25.56 -21.92 38.65
CA ASN A 206 25.69 -21.29 39.95
C ASN A 206 26.33 -19.89 39.80
N LYS A 207 25.46 -18.88 39.69
CA LYS A 207 25.86 -17.47 39.51
C LYS A 207 26.85 -16.98 40.56
N GLY A 208 26.75 -17.46 41.80
CA GLY A 208 27.65 -17.08 42.90
C GLY A 208 29.06 -17.61 42.72
N ALA A 209 29.21 -18.89 42.36
CA ALA A 209 30.50 -19.53 42.13
C ALA A 209 31.18 -18.97 40.87
N ILE A 210 30.45 -18.90 39.75
CA ILE A 210 30.96 -18.35 38.48
C ILE A 210 31.32 -16.87 38.63
N GLY A 211 30.49 -16.09 39.33
CA GLY A 211 30.74 -14.67 39.59
C GLY A 211 32.00 -14.42 40.42
N LYS A 212 32.26 -15.25 41.44
CA LYS A 212 33.48 -15.18 42.26
C LYS A 212 34.73 -15.56 41.46
N ALA A 213 34.65 -16.60 40.63
CA ALA A 213 35.77 -17.09 39.85
C ALA A 213 36.15 -16.17 38.69
N TYR A 214 35.17 -15.69 37.93
CA TYR A 214 35.40 -15.00 36.65
C TYR A 214 35.11 -13.51 36.64
N LYS A 215 34.52 -12.96 37.72
CA LYS A 215 34.27 -11.51 37.89
C LYS A 215 33.60 -10.90 36.66
N LYS A 216 34.32 -10.05 35.92
CA LYS A 216 33.84 -9.36 34.71
C LYS A 216 33.50 -10.31 33.57
N ASP A 217 34.15 -11.48 33.51
CA ASP A 217 33.97 -12.46 32.45
C ASP A 217 32.87 -13.49 32.80
N ALA A 218 32.30 -13.44 34.01
CA ALA A 218 31.24 -14.36 34.44
C ALA A 218 30.00 -14.30 33.54
N LYS A 219 29.69 -13.11 33.00
CA LYS A 219 28.56 -12.92 32.08
C LYS A 219 28.76 -13.71 30.77
N VAL A 220 29.97 -13.67 30.22
CA VAL A 220 30.33 -14.37 28.98
C VAL A 220 30.21 -15.88 29.16
N VAL A 221 30.70 -16.40 30.29
CA VAL A 221 30.58 -17.82 30.65
C VAL A 221 29.12 -18.25 30.79
N MET A 222 28.29 -17.45 31.46
CA MET A 222 26.87 -17.77 31.63
C MET A 222 26.08 -17.72 30.32
N GLU A 223 26.36 -16.73 29.46
CA GLU A 223 25.74 -16.64 28.13
C GLU A 223 26.13 -17.86 27.27
N TYR A 224 27.40 -18.29 27.29
CA TYR A 224 27.85 -19.49 26.60
C TYR A 224 27.13 -20.76 27.07
N LEU A 225 27.11 -21.02 28.39
CA LEU A 225 26.47 -22.21 28.97
C LEU A 225 24.96 -22.28 28.66
N SER A 226 24.30 -21.15 28.45
CA SER A 226 22.87 -21.09 28.10
C SER A 226 22.57 -21.43 26.63
N MET A 227 23.60 -21.48 25.77
CA MET A 227 23.48 -21.72 24.34
C MET A 227 23.92 -23.13 23.90
N CYS A 228 24.38 -23.96 24.83
CA CYS A 228 24.82 -25.33 24.55
C CYS A 228 23.64 -26.26 24.21
N ASP A 229 23.83 -27.18 23.27
CA ASP A 229 22.85 -28.19 22.90
C ASP A 229 22.89 -29.44 23.82
N ASP A 230 21.82 -30.24 23.77
CA ASP A 230 21.62 -31.43 24.61
C ASP A 230 22.76 -32.46 24.52
N CYS A 231 23.35 -32.63 23.32
CA CYS A 231 24.43 -33.58 23.10
C CYS A 231 25.69 -33.11 23.82
N TYR A 232 26.07 -31.84 23.60
CA TYR A 232 27.21 -31.22 24.26
C TYR A 232 27.05 -31.20 25.78
N ILE A 233 25.86 -30.85 26.28
CA ILE A 233 25.59 -30.83 27.73
C ILE A 233 25.78 -32.22 28.34
N THR A 234 25.34 -33.27 27.65
CA THR A 234 25.49 -34.66 28.13
C THR A 234 26.95 -35.11 28.13
N GLU A 235 27.72 -34.74 27.12
CA GLU A 235 29.17 -35.01 27.05
C GLU A 235 29.93 -34.30 28.18
N MET A 236 29.64 -33.01 28.40
CA MET A 236 30.28 -32.24 29.46
C MET A 236 29.86 -32.72 30.86
N GLU A 237 28.64 -33.24 31.04
CA GLU A 237 28.22 -33.87 32.29
C GLU A 237 29.08 -35.10 32.62
N GLN A 238 29.43 -35.92 31.62
CA GLN A 238 30.34 -37.06 31.81
C GLN A 238 31.71 -36.57 32.28
N LEU A 239 32.27 -35.54 31.63
CA LEU A 239 33.55 -34.95 32.04
C LEU A 239 33.52 -34.35 33.45
N LEU A 240 32.43 -33.66 33.81
CA LEU A 240 32.20 -33.18 35.18
C LEU A 240 32.16 -34.33 36.19
N ASN A 241 31.60 -35.48 35.82
CA ASN A 241 31.50 -36.64 36.69
C ASN A 241 32.82 -37.38 36.86
N GLU A 242 33.59 -37.54 35.78
CA GLU A 242 34.86 -38.27 35.78
C GLU A 242 36.03 -37.43 36.31
N LYS A 243 36.16 -36.19 35.84
CA LYS A 243 37.31 -35.32 36.11
C LYS A 243 37.01 -34.17 37.07
N GLY A 244 35.73 -33.94 37.36
CA GLY A 244 35.29 -32.83 38.23
C GLY A 244 35.19 -31.48 37.52
N GLU A 245 35.61 -31.41 36.25
CA GLU A 245 35.78 -30.17 35.49
C GLU A 245 35.83 -30.39 33.98
N PHE A 246 35.52 -29.35 33.22
CA PHE A 246 35.74 -29.25 31.78
C PHE A 246 36.16 -27.83 31.41
N THR A 247 36.53 -27.62 30.15
CA THR A 247 37.00 -26.33 29.66
C THR A 247 36.17 -25.88 28.47
N VAL A 248 35.78 -24.61 28.45
CA VAL A 248 35.04 -23.99 27.35
C VAL A 248 35.82 -22.83 26.76
N GLU A 249 35.67 -22.60 25.46
CA GLU A 249 36.28 -21.48 24.77
C GLU A 249 35.20 -20.58 24.17
N THR A 250 35.23 -19.30 24.52
CA THR A 250 34.27 -18.30 24.04
C THR A 250 34.88 -16.91 24.08
N GLU A 251 34.55 -16.06 23.11
CA GLU A 251 35.16 -14.73 22.89
C GLU A 251 36.71 -14.75 22.92
N GLY A 252 37.32 -15.82 22.40
CA GLY A 252 38.79 -15.99 22.35
C GLY A 252 39.46 -16.19 23.71
N LYS A 253 38.68 -16.59 24.73
CA LYS A 253 39.16 -16.90 26.08
C LYS A 253 38.75 -18.31 26.48
N THR A 254 39.61 -18.92 27.30
CA THR A 254 39.42 -20.27 27.82
C THR A 254 38.98 -20.23 29.28
N PHE A 255 37.87 -20.87 29.62
CA PHE A 255 37.28 -20.90 30.96
C PHE A 255 37.15 -22.32 31.47
N LYS A 256 37.48 -22.54 32.75
CA LYS A 256 37.44 -23.84 33.41
C LYS A 256 36.17 -23.99 34.26
N ILE A 257 35.27 -24.88 33.88
CA ILE A 257 33.98 -25.05 34.53
C ILE A 257 34.03 -26.29 35.43
N THR A 258 33.72 -26.10 36.70
CA THR A 258 33.79 -27.14 37.74
C THR A 258 32.39 -27.50 38.26
N LYS A 259 32.28 -28.62 38.99
CA LYS A 259 31.00 -29.11 39.56
C LYS A 259 30.29 -28.14 40.50
N ASP A 260 31.01 -27.25 41.19
CA ASP A 260 30.43 -26.21 42.05
C ASP A 260 29.85 -25.02 41.25
N MET A 261 30.28 -24.86 40.00
CA MET A 261 29.88 -23.78 39.10
C MET A 261 28.66 -24.14 38.24
N VAL A 262 28.48 -25.41 37.89
CA VAL A 262 27.35 -25.82 37.03
C VAL A 262 26.86 -27.22 37.41
N THR A 263 25.54 -27.40 37.38
CA THR A 263 24.88 -28.70 37.46
C THR A 263 24.05 -28.93 36.20
N VAL A 264 23.82 -30.18 35.81
CA VAL A 264 22.94 -30.50 34.68
C VAL A 264 21.56 -30.84 35.22
N LYS A 265 20.53 -30.21 34.65
CA LYS A 265 19.14 -30.42 35.03
C LYS A 265 18.38 -31.03 33.87
N ARG A 266 17.74 -32.17 34.13
CA ARG A 266 16.81 -32.84 33.21
C ARG A 266 15.42 -32.73 33.78
N PHE A 267 14.50 -32.15 33.03
CA PHE A 267 13.12 -32.03 33.45
C PHE A 267 12.17 -32.05 32.25
N GLN A 268 10.93 -32.44 32.52
CA GLN A 268 9.85 -32.35 31.55
C GLN A 268 9.22 -30.97 31.64
N LYS A 269 9.12 -30.28 30.51
CA LYS A 269 8.39 -29.02 30.40
C LYS A 269 7.21 -29.26 29.47
N THR A 270 6.01 -29.05 29.99
CA THR A 270 4.80 -29.03 29.18
C THR A 270 4.66 -27.63 28.57
N LEU A 271 4.67 -27.58 27.24
CA LEU A 271 4.45 -26.37 26.46
C LEU A 271 2.96 -26.28 26.12
N HIS A 272 2.32 -25.18 26.50
CA HIS A 272 0.93 -24.87 26.18
C HIS A 272 0.80 -23.94 24.97
N VAL A 273 1.89 -23.25 24.62
CA VAL A 273 1.98 -22.28 23.53
C VAL A 273 3.21 -22.57 22.71
N GLU A 274 3.12 -22.30 21.41
CA GLU A 274 4.26 -22.22 20.50
C GLU A 274 4.62 -20.75 20.25
N GLU A 275 5.92 -20.46 20.27
CA GLU A 275 6.46 -19.16 19.91
C GLU A 275 6.63 -19.11 18.38
N ILE A 276 6.10 -18.06 17.76
CA ILE A 276 6.10 -17.87 16.32
C ILE A 276 6.83 -16.57 16.01
N ILE A 277 7.82 -16.65 15.13
CA ILE A 277 8.38 -15.46 14.49
C ILE A 277 7.55 -15.22 13.22
N PRO A 278 6.73 -14.16 13.16
CA PRO A 278 5.84 -13.95 12.02
C PRO A 278 6.63 -13.74 10.73
N ASN A 279 6.10 -14.26 9.63
CA ASN A 279 6.50 -13.82 8.30
C ASN A 279 5.79 -12.51 7.96
N VAL A 280 6.42 -11.68 7.12
CA VAL A 280 5.92 -10.37 6.75
C VAL A 280 5.76 -10.25 5.24
N ILE A 281 4.55 -9.92 4.80
CA ILE A 281 4.30 -9.46 3.42
C ILE A 281 4.26 -7.93 3.44
N GLU A 282 5.10 -7.31 2.61
CA GLU A 282 5.30 -5.88 2.52
C GLU A 282 4.90 -5.32 1.15
N PRO A 283 3.67 -4.81 1.00
CA PRO A 283 3.31 -3.89 -0.08
C PRO A 283 3.85 -2.47 0.19
N SER A 284 4.78 -2.00 -0.63
CA SER A 284 5.42 -0.68 -0.54
C SER A 284 5.07 0.19 -1.76
N PHE A 285 4.30 1.24 -1.55
CA PHE A 285 3.74 2.10 -2.61
C PHE A 285 4.51 3.41 -2.75
N GLY A 286 5.11 3.65 -3.92
CA GLY A 286 5.76 4.91 -4.26
C GLY A 286 4.76 5.94 -4.79
N ILE A 287 4.12 6.71 -3.90
CA ILE A 287 3.01 7.63 -4.26
C ILE A 287 3.38 8.60 -5.38
N GLY A 288 4.59 9.15 -5.36
CA GLY A 288 5.08 10.06 -6.42
C GLY A 288 5.16 9.39 -7.80
N ARG A 289 5.61 8.13 -7.85
CA ARG A 289 5.67 7.37 -9.11
C ARG A 289 4.28 6.99 -9.60
N ILE A 290 3.41 6.54 -8.71
CA ILE A 290 2.01 6.21 -9.04
C ILE A 290 1.31 7.44 -9.63
N MET A 291 1.48 8.61 -9.00
CA MET A 291 0.92 9.86 -9.51
C MET A 291 1.47 10.23 -10.89
N TYR A 292 2.78 10.10 -11.10
CA TYR A 292 3.41 10.34 -12.41
C TYR A 292 2.87 9.39 -13.49
N THR A 293 2.70 8.10 -13.17
CA THR A 293 2.08 7.12 -14.05
C THR A 293 0.65 7.53 -14.42
N VAL A 294 -0.15 7.97 -13.44
CA VAL A 294 -1.52 8.46 -13.70
C VAL A 294 -1.49 9.67 -14.63
N PHE A 295 -0.55 10.61 -14.46
CA PHE A 295 -0.39 11.74 -15.40
C PHE A 295 -0.17 11.26 -16.83
N GLU A 296 0.83 10.40 -17.07
CA GLU A 296 1.09 9.91 -18.43
C GLU A 296 -0.05 9.07 -19.02
N HIS A 297 -0.73 8.28 -18.19
CA HIS A 297 -1.78 7.38 -18.66
C HIS A 297 -3.11 8.10 -18.92
N THR A 298 -3.31 9.27 -18.33
CA THR A 298 -4.56 10.04 -18.44
C THR A 298 -4.39 11.36 -19.20
N PHE A 299 -3.18 11.75 -19.60
CA PHE A 299 -2.97 12.96 -20.41
C PHE A 299 -3.46 12.76 -21.85
N HIS A 300 -4.26 13.70 -22.34
CA HIS A 300 -4.78 13.71 -23.70
C HIS A 300 -4.79 15.12 -24.29
N ILE A 301 -4.84 15.19 -25.62
CA ILE A 301 -5.00 16.41 -26.41
C ILE A 301 -6.33 16.31 -27.15
N ARG A 302 -7.11 17.39 -27.18
CA ARG A 302 -8.38 17.43 -27.91
C ARG A 302 -8.15 17.39 -29.42
N GLU A 303 -9.04 16.70 -30.13
CA GLU A 303 -9.07 16.72 -31.59
C GLU A 303 -9.43 18.13 -32.07
N GLY A 304 -8.66 18.66 -33.02
CA GLY A 304 -8.88 19.97 -33.65
C GLY A 304 -8.30 21.19 -32.92
N ASP A 305 -7.79 21.04 -31.69
CA ASP A 305 -7.11 22.13 -30.97
C ASP A 305 -6.00 21.58 -30.07
N GLU A 306 -4.76 21.62 -30.57
CA GLU A 306 -3.57 21.11 -29.87
C GLU A 306 -3.27 21.86 -28.56
N GLN A 307 -3.81 23.06 -28.37
CA GLN A 307 -3.64 23.81 -27.13
C GLN A 307 -4.58 23.33 -26.02
N ARG A 308 -5.62 22.57 -26.36
CA ARG A 308 -6.58 22.05 -25.39
C ARG A 308 -6.16 20.66 -24.93
N THR A 309 -5.40 20.63 -23.84
CA THR A 309 -5.01 19.39 -23.16
C THR A 309 -5.94 19.12 -21.98
N PHE A 310 -6.06 17.86 -21.57
CA PHE A 310 -6.83 17.46 -20.39
C PHE A 310 -6.30 16.18 -19.78
N PHE A 311 -6.60 15.97 -18.49
CA PHE A 311 -6.34 14.71 -17.80
C PHE A 311 -7.62 13.92 -17.54
N SER A 312 -7.69 12.70 -18.06
CA SER A 312 -8.75 11.71 -17.81
C SER A 312 -8.70 11.10 -16.40
N PHE A 313 -8.50 11.92 -15.35
CA PHE A 313 -8.49 11.42 -13.98
C PHE A 313 -9.84 10.76 -13.63
N PRO A 314 -9.84 9.55 -13.05
CA PRO A 314 -11.07 8.96 -12.53
C PRO A 314 -11.73 9.88 -11.51
N ALA A 315 -13.06 9.97 -11.52
CA ALA A 315 -13.81 10.91 -10.69
C ALA A 315 -13.44 10.80 -9.18
N VAL A 316 -13.19 9.58 -8.70
CA VAL A 316 -12.77 9.30 -7.32
C VAL A 316 -11.47 10.01 -6.91
N VAL A 317 -10.54 10.27 -7.84
CA VAL A 317 -9.23 10.90 -7.56
C VAL A 317 -9.03 12.26 -8.22
N ALA A 318 -9.95 12.69 -9.10
CA ALA A 318 -9.87 14.01 -9.73
C ALA A 318 -9.73 15.13 -8.67
N PRO A 319 -8.85 16.15 -8.89
CA PRO A 319 -8.57 17.19 -7.89
C PRO A 319 -9.83 17.93 -7.41
N PHE A 320 -10.67 18.30 -8.37
CA PHE A 320 -12.01 18.82 -8.14
C PHE A 320 -13.01 17.93 -8.87
N LYS A 321 -14.12 17.64 -8.20
CA LYS A 321 -15.19 16.82 -8.78
C LYS A 321 -16.04 17.65 -9.74
N CYS A 322 -16.19 18.94 -9.45
CA CYS A 322 -17.06 19.84 -10.21
C CYS A 322 -16.42 21.21 -10.47
N SER A 323 -16.65 21.78 -11.65
CA SER A 323 -16.54 23.21 -11.88
C SER A 323 -17.93 23.86 -11.98
N VAL A 324 -18.09 25.05 -11.42
CA VAL A 324 -19.33 25.83 -11.55
C VAL A 324 -19.05 27.06 -12.41
N LEU A 325 -19.72 27.13 -13.55
CA LEU A 325 -19.40 28.06 -14.63
C LEU A 325 -20.67 28.83 -15.05
N PRO A 326 -20.77 30.16 -14.86
CA PRO A 326 -21.83 30.93 -15.50
C PRO A 326 -21.58 31.02 -17.02
N LEU A 327 -22.59 31.09 -17.88
CA LEU A 327 -22.38 31.14 -19.34
C LEU A 327 -21.64 32.42 -19.78
N SER A 328 -21.85 33.53 -19.06
CA SER A 328 -21.18 34.82 -19.27
C SER A 328 -21.04 35.55 -17.92
N GLN A 329 -20.62 36.83 -17.94
CA GLN A 329 -20.52 37.67 -16.74
C GLN A 329 -21.84 38.35 -16.33
N ASN A 330 -22.97 37.88 -16.85
CA ASN A 330 -24.28 38.43 -16.46
C ASN A 330 -24.51 38.22 -14.95
N GLN A 331 -24.86 39.30 -14.25
CA GLN A 331 -25.12 39.29 -12.81
C GLN A 331 -26.30 38.40 -12.42
N GLU A 332 -27.25 38.18 -13.34
CA GLU A 332 -28.39 37.27 -13.12
C GLU A 332 -27.97 35.82 -12.85
N PHE A 333 -26.77 35.40 -13.25
CA PHE A 333 -26.25 34.05 -12.98
C PHE A 333 -25.67 33.90 -11.57
N MET A 334 -25.20 34.99 -10.95
CA MET A 334 -24.44 34.94 -9.71
C MET A 334 -25.19 34.37 -8.51
N PRO A 335 -26.50 34.63 -8.32
CA PRO A 335 -27.29 33.97 -7.26
C PRO A 335 -27.25 32.45 -7.38
N PHE A 336 -27.44 31.90 -8.59
CA PHE A 336 -27.41 30.46 -8.85
C PHE A 336 -26.01 29.88 -8.68
N VAL A 337 -24.97 30.59 -9.10
CA VAL A 337 -23.57 30.16 -8.90
C VAL A 337 -23.27 30.02 -7.40
N LYS A 338 -23.67 31.01 -6.60
CA LYS A 338 -23.45 31.01 -5.15
C LYS A 338 -24.24 29.89 -4.47
N GLU A 339 -25.53 29.76 -4.78
CA GLU A 339 -26.38 28.72 -4.21
C GLU A 339 -25.84 27.32 -4.49
N LEU A 340 -25.43 27.08 -5.74
CA LEU A 340 -24.89 25.80 -6.17
C LEU A 340 -23.53 25.50 -5.53
N SER A 341 -22.64 26.50 -5.43
CA SER A 341 -21.36 26.36 -4.73
C SER A 341 -21.56 25.98 -3.26
N GLU A 342 -22.50 26.63 -2.57
CA GLU A 342 -22.83 26.28 -1.19
C GLU A 342 -23.44 24.87 -1.08
N ALA A 343 -24.31 24.49 -2.04
CA ALA A 343 -24.91 23.16 -2.08
C ALA A 343 -23.87 22.05 -2.32
N LEU A 344 -22.88 22.29 -3.19
CA LEU A 344 -21.76 21.37 -3.41
C LEU A 344 -20.91 21.25 -2.13
N THR A 345 -20.61 22.36 -1.45
CA THR A 345 -19.91 22.34 -0.16
C THR A 345 -20.67 21.54 0.90
N ARG A 346 -22.00 21.74 1.03
CA ARG A 346 -22.85 20.99 1.96
C ARG A 346 -22.84 19.48 1.70
N ASN A 347 -22.62 19.07 0.46
CA ASN A 347 -22.50 17.67 0.07
C ASN A 347 -21.06 17.12 0.15
N GLY A 348 -20.09 17.91 0.65
CA GLY A 348 -18.69 17.50 0.75
C GLY A 348 -17.97 17.37 -0.60
N ILE A 349 -18.46 18.05 -1.63
CA ILE A 349 -17.95 17.94 -3.00
C ILE A 349 -16.89 19.03 -3.24
N SER A 350 -15.64 18.61 -3.49
CA SER A 350 -14.60 19.55 -3.91
C SER A 350 -14.95 20.14 -5.28
N HIS A 351 -15.04 21.46 -5.35
CA HIS A 351 -15.41 22.15 -6.57
C HIS A 351 -14.65 23.47 -6.74
N LYS A 352 -14.66 23.99 -7.96
CA LYS A 352 -14.05 25.28 -8.31
C LYS A 352 -15.03 26.13 -9.11
N VAL A 353 -15.33 27.33 -8.61
CA VAL A 353 -16.06 28.34 -9.38
C VAL A 353 -15.07 29.04 -10.34
N ASP A 354 -15.46 29.18 -11.61
CA ASP A 354 -14.72 30.00 -12.59
C ASP A 354 -15.68 30.95 -13.31
N ASP A 355 -15.76 32.15 -12.76
CA ASP A 355 -16.61 33.29 -13.18
C ASP A 355 -15.81 34.37 -13.93
N SER A 356 -14.59 34.05 -14.37
CA SER A 356 -13.73 34.97 -15.11
C SER A 356 -14.30 35.40 -16.47
N SER A 357 -13.77 36.49 -17.02
CA SER A 357 -14.26 37.18 -18.25
C SER A 357 -14.09 36.43 -19.57
N GLY A 358 -13.62 35.18 -19.54
CA GLY A 358 -13.43 34.36 -20.74
C GLY A 358 -14.72 33.76 -21.28
N SER A 359 -14.72 33.36 -22.57
CA SER A 359 -15.78 32.54 -23.13
C SER A 359 -15.96 31.24 -22.34
N ILE A 360 -17.14 30.63 -22.42
CA ILE A 360 -17.40 29.34 -21.78
C ILE A 360 -16.40 28.25 -22.24
N GLY A 361 -16.05 28.23 -23.53
CA GLY A 361 -15.03 27.34 -24.08
C GLY A 361 -13.65 27.53 -23.43
N ARG A 362 -13.25 28.78 -23.14
CA ARG A 362 -11.96 29.08 -22.48
C ARG A 362 -11.97 28.70 -20.99
N ARG A 363 -13.13 28.74 -20.35
CA ARG A 363 -13.32 28.23 -18.98
C ARG A 363 -13.26 26.71 -18.95
N TYR A 364 -13.96 26.05 -19.87
CA TYR A 364 -13.84 24.59 -20.03
C TYR A 364 -12.42 24.14 -20.32
N ALA A 365 -11.67 24.84 -21.18
CA ALA A 365 -10.27 24.51 -21.45
C ALA A 365 -9.43 24.53 -20.16
N ARG A 366 -9.57 25.56 -19.31
CA ARG A 366 -8.82 25.64 -18.03
C ARG A 366 -9.24 24.58 -17.02
N THR A 367 -10.53 24.24 -16.95
CA THR A 367 -11.00 23.21 -16.02
C THR A 367 -10.64 21.80 -16.50
N ASP A 368 -10.70 21.55 -17.80
CA ASP A 368 -10.29 20.29 -18.41
C ASP A 368 -8.77 20.07 -18.25
N GLU A 369 -7.96 21.12 -18.41
CA GLU A 369 -6.49 21.10 -18.28
C GLU A 369 -6.01 20.62 -16.90
N ILE A 370 -6.75 20.93 -15.83
CA ILE A 370 -6.46 20.42 -14.47
C ILE A 370 -7.25 19.15 -14.11
N GLY A 371 -7.96 18.58 -15.09
CA GLY A 371 -8.68 17.31 -14.96
C GLY A 371 -9.92 17.36 -14.06
N VAL A 372 -10.61 18.50 -13.95
CA VAL A 372 -11.92 18.56 -13.26
C VAL A 372 -12.88 17.58 -13.94
N ALA A 373 -13.49 16.68 -13.17
CA ALA A 373 -14.26 15.57 -13.73
C ALA A 373 -15.55 16.02 -14.43
N PHE A 374 -16.29 16.94 -13.81
CA PHE A 374 -17.58 17.42 -14.32
C PHE A 374 -17.66 18.95 -14.29
N GLY A 375 -18.42 19.54 -15.21
CA GLY A 375 -18.68 20.98 -15.22
C GLY A 375 -20.17 21.27 -15.23
N ILE A 376 -20.63 22.17 -14.35
CA ILE A 376 -22.00 22.70 -14.41
C ILE A 376 -21.97 24.06 -15.09
N THR A 377 -22.78 24.23 -16.14
CA THR A 377 -23.01 25.54 -16.76
C THR A 377 -24.37 26.10 -16.41
N ILE A 378 -24.36 27.32 -15.89
CA ILE A 378 -25.56 28.13 -15.61
C ILE A 378 -25.76 29.08 -16.79
N ASP A 379 -26.87 28.97 -17.50
CA ASP A 379 -27.18 29.76 -18.69
C ASP A 379 -28.50 30.52 -18.57
N PHE A 380 -28.95 31.14 -19.67
CA PHE A 380 -30.20 31.89 -19.67
C PHE A 380 -31.43 31.02 -19.42
N ASP A 381 -31.41 29.74 -19.84
CA ASP A 381 -32.50 28.82 -19.53
C ASP A 381 -32.59 28.53 -18.04
N THR A 382 -31.46 28.53 -17.32
CA THR A 382 -31.47 28.47 -15.86
C THR A 382 -32.28 29.62 -15.25
N VAL A 383 -32.05 30.85 -15.72
CA VAL A 383 -32.66 32.05 -15.14
C VAL A 383 -34.12 32.21 -15.58
N ASN A 384 -34.40 31.92 -16.85
CA ASN A 384 -35.66 32.27 -17.49
C ASN A 384 -36.75 31.21 -17.36
N ARG A 385 -36.39 29.96 -17.06
CA ARG A 385 -37.34 28.84 -17.00
C ARG A 385 -37.64 28.41 -15.57
N THR A 386 -38.81 27.81 -15.42
CA THR A 386 -39.24 27.11 -14.21
C THR A 386 -39.70 25.71 -14.61
N PRO A 387 -39.14 24.64 -14.01
CA PRO A 387 -38.13 24.62 -12.95
C PRO A 387 -36.73 25.10 -13.40
N HIS A 388 -35.92 25.58 -12.45
CA HIS A 388 -34.56 26.05 -12.71
C HIS A 388 -33.64 24.86 -12.96
N THR A 389 -33.16 24.75 -14.21
CA THR A 389 -32.26 23.66 -14.63
C THR A 389 -30.93 24.22 -15.12
N ALA A 390 -29.87 23.44 -15.02
CA ALA A 390 -28.54 23.77 -15.53
C ALA A 390 -27.96 22.57 -16.28
N THR A 391 -26.93 22.78 -17.08
CA THR A 391 -26.28 21.69 -17.80
C THR A 391 -25.17 21.06 -16.95
N LEU A 392 -25.06 19.74 -16.99
CA LEU A 392 -23.94 18.98 -16.45
C LEU A 392 -23.15 18.41 -17.62
N ARG A 393 -21.85 18.70 -17.65
CA ARG A 393 -20.90 18.28 -18.69
C ARG A 393 -19.93 17.25 -18.14
N ASP A 394 -19.74 16.17 -18.88
CA ASP A 394 -18.62 15.24 -18.68
C ASP A 394 -17.33 15.75 -19.33
N ARG A 395 -16.21 15.63 -18.62
CA ARG A 395 -14.91 16.06 -19.13
C ARG A 395 -14.53 15.24 -20.36
N ASP A 396 -14.55 13.93 -20.30
CA ASP A 396 -13.90 13.09 -21.32
C ASP A 396 -14.64 13.18 -22.66
N SER A 397 -15.95 12.96 -22.64
CA SER A 397 -16.80 12.99 -23.83
C SER A 397 -17.18 14.40 -24.28
N MET A 398 -17.06 15.41 -23.41
CA MET A 398 -17.60 16.76 -23.58
C MET A 398 -19.13 16.83 -23.72
N ARG A 399 -19.84 15.71 -23.59
CA ARG A 399 -21.30 15.63 -23.72
C ARG A 399 -21.97 16.23 -22.49
N GLN A 400 -23.21 16.67 -22.68
CA GLN A 400 -23.97 17.42 -21.69
C GLN A 400 -25.38 16.85 -21.53
N ILE A 401 -25.84 16.81 -20.29
CA ILE A 401 -27.25 16.62 -19.93
C ILE A 401 -27.78 17.88 -19.26
N ARG A 402 -29.10 18.00 -19.12
CA ARG A 402 -29.75 19.07 -18.34
C ARG A 402 -30.56 18.46 -17.19
N ALA A 403 -30.39 19.00 -15.99
CA ALA A 403 -31.10 18.57 -14.79
C ALA A 403 -31.43 19.76 -13.88
N GLU A 404 -32.33 19.57 -12.92
CA GLU A 404 -32.66 20.60 -11.94
C GLU A 404 -31.45 20.93 -11.05
N ILE A 405 -31.25 22.21 -10.76
CA ILE A 405 -30.10 22.67 -9.97
C ILE A 405 -30.04 22.02 -8.58
N SER A 406 -31.20 21.75 -7.99
CA SER A 406 -31.34 21.08 -6.69
C SER A 406 -30.83 19.63 -6.71
N GLU A 407 -30.89 18.94 -7.86
CA GLU A 407 -30.49 17.54 -8.01
C GLU A 407 -29.00 17.35 -8.34
N LEU A 408 -28.40 18.34 -9.01
CA LEU A 408 -27.02 18.27 -9.51
C LEU A 408 -25.97 17.91 -8.43
N PRO A 409 -26.01 18.47 -7.20
CA PRO A 409 -25.06 18.07 -6.15
C PRO A 409 -25.12 16.57 -5.82
N ALA A 410 -26.31 15.97 -5.76
CA ALA A 410 -26.45 14.55 -5.47
C ALA A 410 -25.90 13.69 -6.62
N ILE A 411 -26.19 14.07 -7.87
CA ILE A 411 -25.68 13.38 -9.06
C ILE A 411 -24.14 13.38 -9.05
N ILE A 412 -23.52 14.53 -8.78
CA ILE A 412 -22.05 14.66 -8.76
C ILE A 412 -21.44 13.88 -7.60
N ARG A 413 -22.07 13.90 -6.41
CA ARG A 413 -21.61 13.07 -5.28
C ARG A 413 -21.57 11.60 -5.67
N ASP A 414 -22.61 11.10 -6.33
CA ASP A 414 -22.73 9.70 -6.66
C ASP A 414 -21.77 9.30 -7.80
N LEU A 415 -21.54 10.18 -8.78
CA LEU A 415 -20.47 10.04 -9.78
C LEU A 415 -19.07 10.05 -9.13
N ALA A 416 -18.81 10.99 -8.22
CA ALA A 416 -17.51 11.13 -7.54
C ALA A 416 -17.19 9.95 -6.62
N ASN A 417 -18.20 9.32 -6.04
CA ASN A 417 -18.06 8.11 -5.22
C ASN A 417 -18.02 6.82 -6.04
N GLY A 418 -18.30 6.89 -7.35
CA GLY A 418 -18.37 5.73 -8.24
C GLY A 418 -19.63 4.88 -8.07
N TYR A 419 -20.71 5.46 -7.55
CA TYR A 419 -22.03 4.81 -7.47
C TYR A 419 -22.81 4.93 -8.78
N LEU A 420 -22.49 5.94 -9.59
CA LEU A 420 -23.02 6.14 -10.94
C LEU A 420 -21.87 6.25 -11.93
N THR A 421 -22.12 5.84 -13.16
CA THR A 421 -21.30 6.14 -14.33
C THR A 421 -21.92 7.25 -15.16
N TRP A 422 -21.14 7.85 -16.07
CA TRP A 422 -21.69 8.84 -17.01
C TRP A 422 -22.79 8.25 -17.91
N ALA A 423 -22.66 6.97 -18.29
CA ALA A 423 -23.69 6.28 -19.08
C ALA A 423 -25.02 6.18 -18.33
N ASP A 424 -25.00 5.93 -17.02
CA ASP A 424 -26.21 5.91 -16.19
C ASP A 424 -26.88 7.29 -16.13
N VAL A 425 -26.08 8.36 -16.13
CA VAL A 425 -26.56 9.74 -16.15
C VAL A 425 -27.20 10.09 -17.50
N GLU A 426 -26.56 9.75 -18.62
CA GLU A 426 -27.13 9.95 -19.96
C GLU A 426 -28.41 9.15 -20.19
N ALA A 427 -28.56 7.98 -19.56
CA ALA A 427 -29.77 7.18 -19.64
C ALA A 427 -30.95 7.77 -18.86
N LYS A 428 -30.68 8.57 -17.81
CA LYS A 428 -31.70 9.09 -16.90
C LYS A 428 -32.12 10.53 -17.21
N TYR A 429 -31.21 11.37 -17.70
CA TYR A 429 -31.45 12.80 -17.88
C TYR A 429 -31.43 13.22 -19.36
N PRO A 430 -32.20 14.25 -19.75
CA PRO A 430 -32.26 14.70 -21.14
C PRO A 430 -30.90 15.25 -21.60
N GLN A 431 -30.48 14.85 -22.80
CA GLN A 431 -29.28 15.39 -23.43
C GLN A 431 -29.50 16.86 -23.80
N PHE A 432 -28.43 17.66 -23.71
CA PHE A 432 -28.48 19.06 -24.06
C PHE A 432 -28.31 19.26 -25.57
N GLU A 433 -29.38 19.69 -26.25
CA GLU A 433 -29.40 19.97 -27.69
C GLU A 433 -29.14 21.44 -28.04
N GLY A 434 -29.14 22.32 -27.04
CA GLY A 434 -28.95 23.76 -27.20
C GLY A 434 -29.74 24.56 -26.17
N GLN A 435 -29.40 25.85 -26.01
CA GLN A 435 -30.20 26.76 -25.19
C GLN A 435 -31.41 27.24 -26.01
N GLU A 436 -32.55 27.39 -25.36
CA GLU A 436 -33.79 27.86 -26.00
C GLU A 436 -34.11 29.33 -25.68
N THR A 437 -33.57 29.89 -24.60
CA THR A 437 -33.71 31.31 -24.24
C THR A 437 -32.38 32.06 -24.30
N GLY A 438 -32.48 33.38 -24.53
CA GLY A 438 -31.35 34.31 -24.50
C GLY A 438 -31.49 35.34 -23.39
N LYS A 439 -30.67 36.39 -23.46
CA LYS A 439 -30.85 37.57 -22.61
C LYS A 439 -32.24 38.14 -22.90
N LYS A 440 -33.10 38.23 -21.89
CA LYS A 440 -34.37 38.95 -22.04
C LYS A 440 -34.00 40.41 -22.31
N ASP A 441 -34.44 40.95 -23.45
CA ASP A 441 -34.46 42.39 -23.62
C ASP A 441 -35.36 42.94 -22.50
N THR A 442 -34.77 43.71 -21.59
CA THR A 442 -35.54 44.55 -20.68
C THR A 442 -36.42 45.43 -21.56
N ILE A 443 -37.70 45.08 -21.65
CA ILE A 443 -38.73 46.00 -22.11
C ILE A 443 -38.71 47.10 -21.04
N GLU A 444 -38.15 48.25 -21.40
CA GLU A 444 -38.27 49.49 -20.62
C GLU A 444 -39.77 49.76 -20.45
N GLU A 445 -40.24 49.71 -19.20
CA GLU A 445 -41.51 50.32 -18.79
C GLU A 445 -41.39 51.84 -18.73
#